data_AF-W4RLJ7-F1
#
_entry.id   AF-W4RLJ7-F1
#
_cell.length_a   1.000
_cell.length_b   1.000
_cell.length_c   1.000
_cell.angle_alpha   90.00
_cell.angle_beta   90.00
_cell.angle_gamma   90.00
#
_symmetry.space_group_name_H-M   'P 1'
#
loop_
_entity.id
_entity.type
_entity.pdbx_description
1 polymer ?
#
loop_
_entity_poly.entity_id
_entity_poly.type
_entity_poly.pdbx_seq_one_letter_code
_entity_poly.pdbx_strand_id
1 'polypeptide(L)'
;MLIVIGNLQQSFENIGKETFRLYPWSFLAVILYFPLGMYLGIPRMLKEYQKNGSWRFNWVKIIVITLPLIYFSFFWFIPFSYPIPDFMVGSHSTFKLAMIASGLFL
;
A
#
# COMPACT_ATOMS: atom_id res chain seq x y z
N MET A 1 0.23 15.42 4.62
CA MET A 1 -0.16 13.99 4.53
C MET A 1 1.06 13.07 4.43
N LEU A 2 1.92 13.22 3.42
CA LEU A 2 3.18 12.45 3.29
C LEU A 2 4.07 12.47 4.55
N ILE A 3 4.28 13.65 5.14
CA ILE A 3 5.08 13.82 6.36
C ILE A 3 4.47 13.06 7.55
N VAL A 4 3.14 13.09 7.68
CA VAL A 4 2.42 12.40 8.76
C VAL A 4 2.54 10.88 8.63
N ILE A 5 2.37 10.37 7.40
CA ILE A 5 2.53 8.94 7.09
C ILE A 5 3.97 8.50 7.35
N GLY A 6 4.96 9.31 6.94
CA GLY A 6 6.38 9.03 7.18
C GLY A 6 6.71 8.96 8.68
N ASN A 7 6.19 9.90 9.48
CA ASN A 7 6.39 9.89 10.93
C ASN A 7 5.73 8.66 11.59
N LEU A 8 4.52 8.28 11.17
CA LEU A 8 3.85 7.08 11.69
C LEU A 8 4.58 5.79 11.31
N GLN A 9 5.06 5.69 10.06
CA GLN A 9 5.86 4.57 9.61
C GLN A 9 7.15 4.44 10.44
N GLN A 10 7.84 5.56 10.68
CA GLN A 10 9.05 5.58 11.49
C GLN A 10 8.76 5.10 12.92
N SER A 11 7.64 5.53 13.53
CA SER A 11 7.23 5.07 14.85
C SER A 11 6.98 3.56 14.88
N PHE A 12 6.28 3.00 13.88
CA PHE A 12 6.05 1.56 13.81
C PHE A 12 7.34 0.75 13.59
N GLU A 13 8.25 1.24 12.75
CA GLU A 13 9.55 0.60 12.56
C GLU A 13 10.41 0.63 13.83
N ASN A 14 10.39 1.74 14.57
CA ASN A 14 11.12 1.86 15.84
C ASN A 14 10.57 0.86 16.87
N ILE A 15 9.24 0.78 17.03
CA ILE A 15 8.61 -0.19 17.95
C ILE A 15 8.93 -1.64 17.54
N GLY A 16 8.91 -1.94 16.23
CA GLY A 16 9.26 -3.27 15.73
C GLY A 16 10.72 -3.65 15.98
N LYS A 17 11.65 -2.68 15.86
CA LYS A 17 13.07 -2.87 16.17
C LYS A 17 13.32 -3.04 17.66
N GLU A 18 12.66 -2.27 18.51
CA GLU A 18 12.80 -2.34 19.98
C GLU A 18 12.23 -3.64 20.55
N THR A 19 11.12 -4.13 20.00
CA THR A 19 10.45 -5.34 20.49
C THR A 19 10.94 -6.63 19.83
N PHE A 20 11.85 -6.53 18.85
CA PHE A 20 12.27 -7.64 17.97
C PHE A 20 11.10 -8.42 17.35
N ARG A 21 9.91 -7.82 17.32
CA ARG A 21 8.69 -8.38 16.74
C ARG A 21 8.31 -7.50 15.56
N LEU A 22 8.53 -8.01 14.35
CA LEU A 22 8.27 -7.24 13.14
C LEU A 22 6.79 -7.29 12.74
N TYR A 23 6.12 -8.39 13.09
CA TYR A 23 4.66 -8.45 13.07
C TYR A 23 4.07 -7.91 14.38
N PRO A 24 3.03 -7.05 14.32
CA PRO A 24 2.30 -6.55 13.14
C PRO A 24 2.83 -5.22 12.57
N TRP A 25 3.88 -4.65 13.15
CA TRP A 25 4.32 -3.27 12.88
C TRP A 25 4.76 -3.03 11.43
N SER A 26 5.49 -3.97 10.82
CA SER A 26 5.90 -3.87 9.42
C SER A 26 4.71 -3.93 8.45
N PHE A 27 3.67 -4.70 8.79
CA PHE A 27 2.42 -4.73 8.03
C PHE A 27 1.69 -3.39 8.09
N LEU A 28 1.61 -2.80 9.30
CA LEU A 28 1.01 -1.48 9.51
C LEU A 28 1.79 -0.36 8.80
N ALA A 29 3.12 -0.45 8.78
CA ALA A 29 3.97 0.51 8.08
C ALA A 29 3.70 0.55 6.55
N VAL A 30 3.44 -0.62 5.94
CA VAL A 30 3.12 -0.71 4.50
C VAL A 30 1.67 -0.27 4.23
N ILE A 31 0.69 -0.69 5.04
CA ILE A 31 -0.73 -0.39 4.79
C ILE A 31 -1.06 1.11 4.89
N LEU A 32 -0.28 1.87 5.67
CA LEU A 32 -0.41 3.34 5.76
C LEU A 32 -0.26 4.06 4.41
N TYR A 33 0.38 3.43 3.42
CA TYR A 33 0.55 4.00 2.09
C TYR A 33 -0.66 3.80 1.17
N PHE A 34 -1.60 2.92 1.54
CA PHE A 34 -2.80 2.67 0.75
C PHE A 34 -3.73 3.91 0.69
N PRO A 35 -4.07 4.58 1.81
CA PRO A 35 -4.84 5.83 1.78
C PRO A 35 -4.16 6.95 1.00
N LEU A 36 -2.82 6.97 0.95
CA LEU A 36 -2.08 7.94 0.13
C LEU A 36 -2.34 7.69 -1.36
N GLY A 37 -2.31 6.43 -1.80
CA GLY A 37 -2.69 6.04 -3.14
C GLY A 37 -4.12 6.49 -3.48
N MET A 38 -5.07 6.17 -2.61
CA MET A 38 -6.47 6.58 -2.79
C MET A 38 -6.59 8.10 -2.91
N TYR A 39 -5.93 8.85 -2.04
CA TYR A 39 -5.92 10.32 -2.09
C TYR A 39 -5.43 10.86 -3.43
N LEU A 40 -4.40 10.25 -4.02
CA LEU A 40 -3.91 10.60 -5.35
C LEU A 40 -4.85 10.17 -6.48
N GLY A 41 -5.65 9.12 -6.26
CA GLY A 41 -6.69 8.63 -7.18
C GLY A 41 -7.96 9.49 -7.21
N ILE A 42 -8.30 10.18 -6.11
CA ILE A 42 -9.47 11.07 -5.99
C ILE A 42 -9.65 12.03 -7.19
N PRO A 43 -8.65 12.81 -7.64
CA PRO A 43 -8.85 13.74 -8.76
C PRO A 43 -9.23 13.04 -10.07
N ARG A 44 -8.78 11.80 -10.28
CA ARG A 44 -9.18 10.98 -11.43
C ARG A 44 -10.62 10.49 -11.29
N MET A 45 -10.99 10.00 -10.11
CA MET A 45 -12.37 9.62 -9.79
C MET A 45 -13.33 10.79 -9.96
N LEU A 46 -12.93 12.00 -9.51
CA LEU A 46 -13.73 13.22 -9.65
C LEU A 46 -13.94 13.62 -11.12
N LYS A 47 -12.90 13.50 -11.95
CA LYS A 47 -12.99 13.76 -13.40
C LYS A 47 -13.88 12.75 -14.11
N GLU A 48 -13.81 11.47 -13.73
CA GLU A 48 -14.69 10.43 -14.27
C GLU A 48 -16.14 10.61 -13.79
N TYR A 49 -16.35 11.09 -12.56
CA TYR A 49 -17.67 11.43 -12.02
C TYR A 49 -18.33 12.62 -12.73
N GLN A 50 -17.54 13.65 -13.08
CA GLN A 50 -18.04 14.84 -13.79
C GLN A 50 -18.34 14.59 -15.28
N LYS A 51 -17.85 13.50 -15.87
CA LYS A 51 -18.21 13.11 -17.24
C LYS A 51 -19.61 12.48 -17.22
N ASN A 52 -20.62 13.33 -17.41
CA ASN A 52 -22.03 12.95 -17.55
C ASN A 52 -22.24 11.70 -18.41
N GLY A 53 -22.65 10.61 -17.77
CA GLY A 53 -23.05 9.36 -18.41
C GLY A 53 -22.60 8.17 -17.59
N SER A 54 -23.58 7.44 -17.00
CA SER A 54 -23.46 6.20 -16.22
C SER A 54 -22.05 5.91 -15.71
N TRP A 55 -21.81 6.11 -14.41
CA TRP A 55 -20.56 5.76 -13.73
C TRP A 55 -20.21 4.28 -13.99
N ARG A 56 -19.54 4.00 -15.13
CA ARG A 56 -19.12 2.65 -15.52
C ARG A 56 -17.82 2.38 -14.79
N PHE A 57 -17.92 2.30 -13.46
CA PHE A 57 -16.87 1.71 -12.64
C PHE A 57 -16.68 0.29 -13.14
N ASN A 58 -15.62 0.07 -13.92
CA ASN A 58 -15.26 -1.26 -14.35
C ASN A 58 -14.57 -1.96 -13.17
N TRP A 59 -15.39 -2.47 -12.26
CA TRP A 59 -14.95 -3.21 -11.08
C TRP A 59 -13.99 -4.35 -11.44
N VAL A 60 -14.19 -5.00 -12.59
CA VAL A 60 -13.28 -6.03 -13.09
C VAL A 60 -11.89 -5.44 -13.34
N LYS A 61 -11.79 -4.29 -14.01
CA LYS A 61 -10.51 -3.62 -14.27
C LYS A 61 -9.80 -3.19 -12.99
N ILE A 62 -10.56 -2.69 -12.00
CA ILE A 62 -10.01 -2.27 -10.70
C ILE A 62 -9.46 -3.49 -9.98
N ILE A 63 -10.24 -4.57 -9.85
CA ILE A 63 -9.80 -5.80 -9.18
C ILE A 63 -8.58 -6.39 -9.89
N VAL A 64 -8.57 -6.46 -11.23
CA VAL A 64 -7.46 -7.03 -12.00
C VAL A 64 -6.16 -6.24 -11.85
N ILE A 65 -6.20 -4.93 -11.59
CA ILE A 65 -5.01 -4.09 -11.40
C ILE A 65 -4.61 -4.02 -9.92
N THR A 66 -5.57 -3.78 -9.03
CA THR A 66 -5.31 -3.58 -7.60
C THR A 66 -4.89 -4.89 -6.93
N LEU A 67 -5.50 -6.03 -7.28
CA LEU A 67 -5.22 -7.31 -6.64
C LEU A 67 -3.75 -7.78 -6.81
N PRO A 68 -3.14 -7.75 -8.02
CA PRO A 68 -1.71 -8.07 -8.15
C PRO A 68 -0.81 -7.04 -7.46
N LEU A 69 -1.18 -5.75 -7.41
CA LEU A 69 -0.41 -4.73 -6.69
C LEU A 69 -0.42 -4.96 -5.16
N ILE A 70 -1.58 -5.34 -4.61
CA ILE A 70 -1.69 -5.76 -3.20
C ILE A 70 -0.86 -7.03 -2.97
N TYR A 71 -0.91 -8.01 -3.89
CA TYR A 71 -0.08 -9.20 -3.80
C TYR A 71 1.42 -8.85 -3.77
N PHE A 72 1.90 -7.98 -4.67
CA PHE A 72 3.29 -7.52 -4.64
C PHE A 72 3.66 -6.79 -3.34
N SER A 73 2.73 -6.03 -2.76
CA SER A 73 2.93 -5.31 -1.49
C SER A 73 3.10 -6.26 -0.30
N PHE A 74 2.50 -7.45 -0.35
CA PHE A 74 2.52 -8.45 0.73
C PHE A 74 3.23 -9.75 0.35
N PHE A 75 3.89 -9.82 -0.80
CA PHE A 75 4.54 -11.03 -1.30
C PHE A 75 5.56 -11.61 -0.31
N TRP A 76 6.25 -10.73 0.43
CA TRP A 76 7.21 -11.08 1.48
C TRP A 76 6.57 -11.78 2.70
N PHE A 77 5.27 -11.60 2.94
CA PHE A 77 4.56 -12.21 4.06
C PHE A 77 4.27 -13.70 3.80
N ILE A 78 4.42 -14.15 2.55
CA ILE A 78 4.24 -15.54 2.17
C ILE A 78 5.57 -16.26 2.43
N PRO A 79 5.66 -17.15 3.44
CA PRO A 79 6.93 -17.73 3.89
C PRO A 79 7.64 -18.58 2.84
N PHE A 80 6.93 -19.01 1.79
CA PHE A 80 7.48 -19.77 0.66
C PHE A 80 7.96 -18.91 -0.51
N SER A 81 7.72 -17.60 -0.48
CA SER A 81 7.96 -16.73 -1.61
C SER A 81 9.37 -16.15 -1.67
N TYR A 82 10.05 -15.95 -0.53
CA TYR A 82 11.41 -15.41 -0.50
C TYR A 82 12.03 -15.50 0.91
N PRO A 83 13.31 -15.88 1.07
CA PRO A 83 14.02 -15.78 2.35
C PRO A 83 14.55 -14.35 2.56
N ILE A 84 13.66 -13.34 2.53
CA ILE A 84 14.08 -11.97 2.85
C ILE A 84 14.11 -11.87 4.37
N PRO A 85 15.25 -11.47 4.98
CA PRO A 85 15.29 -11.18 6.40
C PRO A 85 14.24 -10.12 6.73
N ASP A 86 13.41 -10.37 7.74
CA ASP A 86 12.23 -9.55 8.05
C ASP A 86 12.55 -8.05 8.25
N PHE A 87 13.79 -7.69 8.64
CA PHE A 87 14.24 -6.30 8.80
C PHE A 87 14.43 -5.56 7.48
N MET A 88 14.70 -6.26 6.37
CA MET A 88 14.85 -5.65 5.04
C MET A 88 13.49 -5.26 4.45
N VAL A 89 12.43 -5.96 4.84
CA VAL A 89 11.09 -5.76 4.30
C VAL A 89 10.55 -4.34 4.52
N GLY A 90 10.60 -3.82 5.75
CA GLY A 90 10.11 -2.46 6.04
C GLY A 90 10.88 -1.36 5.32
N SER A 91 12.14 -1.65 4.95
CA SER A 91 13.03 -0.71 4.26
C SER A 91 12.83 -0.64 2.75
N HIS A 92 12.20 -1.66 2.13
CA HIS A 92 12.08 -1.72 0.68
C HIS A 92 10.99 -0.78 0.15
N SER A 93 11.42 0.27 -0.54
CA SER A 93 10.54 1.24 -1.21
C SER A 93 9.55 0.59 -2.18
N THR A 94 9.90 -0.57 -2.76
CA THR A 94 9.05 -1.29 -3.72
C THR A 94 7.69 -1.69 -3.14
N PHE A 95 7.64 -2.16 -1.89
CA PHE A 95 6.37 -2.55 -1.26
C PHE A 95 5.48 -1.34 -0.97
N LYS A 96 6.09 -0.23 -0.56
CA LYS A 96 5.38 1.04 -0.34
C LYS A 96 4.82 1.58 -1.65
N LEU A 97 5.61 1.57 -2.72
CA LEU A 97 5.19 2.00 -4.05
C LEU A 97 4.05 1.14 -4.62
N ALA A 98 4.14 -0.19 -4.48
CA ALA A 98 3.08 -1.10 -4.88
C ALA A 98 1.78 -0.81 -4.12
N MET A 99 1.88 -0.47 -2.83
CA MET A 99 0.71 -0.14 -2.02
C MET A 99 0.10 1.21 -2.41
N ILE A 100 0.91 2.24 -2.67
CA ILE A 100 0.43 3.52 -3.24
C ILE A 100 -0.26 3.27 -4.58
N ALA A 101 0.34 2.47 -5.45
CA ALA A 101 -0.24 2.15 -6.76
C ALA A 101 -1.59 1.43 -6.61
N SER A 102 -1.71 0.47 -5.69
CA SER A 102 -2.99 -0.21 -5.44
C SER A 102 -4.09 0.76 -4.99
N GLY A 103 -3.77 1.74 -4.13
CA GLY A 103 -4.74 2.76 -3.73
C GLY A 103 -5.11 3.72 -4.86
N LEU A 104 -4.17 4.02 -5.77
CA LEU A 104 -4.39 4.94 -6.89
C LEU A 104 -5.33 4.38 -7.96
N PHE A 105 -5.33 3.05 -8.14
CA PHE A 105 -6.16 2.35 -9.12
C PHE A 105 -7.48 1.81 -8.55
N LEU A 106 -7.72 2.00 -7.24
CA LEU A 106 -8.98 1.69 -6.57
C LEU A 106 -10.05 2.76 -6.85
#